data_AF-A0A1F3TS48-F1
#
_entry.id   AF-A0A1F3TS48-F1
#
_cell.length_a   1.000
_cell.length_b   1.000
_cell.length_c   1.000
_cell.angle_alpha   90.00
_cell.angle_beta   90.00
_cell.angle_gamma   90.00
#
_symmetry.space_group_name_H-M   'P 1'
#
loop_
_entity.id
_entity.type
_entity.pdbx_description
1 polymer ?
#
loop_
_entity_poly.entity_id
_entity_poly.type
_entity_poly.pdbx_seq_one_letter_code
_entity_poly.pdbx_strand_id
1 'polypeptide(L)'
;MTKFYLIFLIAVTISPNIQAQNKCISGKESSSHLLDQMKTASQNPQSPTYSIFKAYNLGQSTEGNAIASEFCTDDKCRFRQSEMADFKRISEATTKVLKAPQMAFKMECVIAGAQFKAETSEIHCPSGKRTKGSFDFCVNQDLLAYQNAVVSNFQDCLQASGIRTLDAAHLFKMFTLESAFKPYYAYPGGVGFGQLTSIFVNDLHEAHRGRKFIQAMANSNNSQCQAAKIIAEKDLQNKPRHSDNCSFVTIGEGLERNILYSMLGLASSWKNDIEPKLRKYIAKHAGHPRIEEVKNMALLNSYGPGRAKARATIDRLSGLPPDKFLAAIKKPLRTKRGNLTYYTDRIERRQKNLLTTKLIDPVKSEYAKTGANACVNTN
;
A
#
# COMPACT_ATOMS: atom_id res chain seq x y z
N MET A 1 -43.46 22.20 54.32
CA MET A 1 -43.30 21.27 53.18
C MET A 1 -42.73 22.06 52.02
N THR A 2 -41.44 21.93 51.75
CA THR A 2 -40.79 22.63 50.63
C THR A 2 -39.81 21.65 50.01
N LYS A 3 -40.17 21.10 48.84
CA LYS A 3 -39.34 20.14 48.10
C LYS A 3 -38.36 20.93 47.24
N PHE A 4 -37.06 20.74 47.49
CA PHE A 4 -35.99 21.16 46.59
C PHE A 4 -35.94 20.19 45.39
N TYR A 5 -36.07 20.73 44.18
CA TYR A 5 -35.72 20.02 42.95
C TYR A 5 -34.23 20.22 42.69
N LEU A 6 -33.44 19.15 42.80
CA LEU A 6 -32.05 19.12 42.36
C LEU A 6 -32.05 18.73 40.87
N ILE A 7 -31.81 19.71 39.99
CA ILE A 7 -31.59 19.47 38.57
C ILE A 7 -30.15 18.99 38.39
N PHE A 8 -29.95 17.70 38.09
CA PHE A 8 -28.67 17.19 37.65
C PHE A 8 -28.43 17.61 36.19
N LEU A 9 -27.63 18.66 36.00
CA LEU A 9 -26.99 18.95 34.73
C LEU A 9 -25.95 17.87 34.46
N ILE A 10 -26.28 16.90 33.60
CA ILE A 10 -25.29 16.00 33.00
C ILE A 10 -24.46 16.85 32.04
N ALA A 11 -23.32 17.33 32.51
CA ALA A 11 -22.28 17.86 31.65
C ALA A 11 -21.74 16.71 30.80
N VAL A 12 -22.19 16.64 29.55
CA VAL A 12 -21.56 15.80 28.53
C VAL A 12 -20.16 16.34 28.29
N THR A 13 -19.17 15.77 28.98
CA THR A 13 -17.76 15.96 28.64
C THR A 13 -17.51 15.23 27.32
N ILE A 14 -17.71 15.94 26.21
CA ILE A 14 -17.24 15.52 24.89
C ILE A 14 -15.72 15.45 25.00
N SER A 15 -15.18 14.24 25.09
CA SER A 15 -13.73 14.04 25.02
C SER A 15 -13.21 14.60 23.69
N PRO A 16 -12.21 15.50 23.69
CA PRO A 16 -11.72 16.14 22.46
C PRO A 16 -10.99 15.19 21.50
N ASN A 17 -10.91 13.89 21.79
CA ASN A 17 -10.14 12.92 21.02
C ASN A 17 -10.80 12.45 19.71
N ILE A 18 -12.09 12.69 19.49
CA ILE A 18 -12.76 12.30 18.23
C ILE A 18 -12.44 13.29 17.09
N GLN A 19 -12.04 14.53 17.42
CA GLN A 19 -11.83 15.58 16.43
C GLN A 19 -10.47 15.50 15.71
N ALA A 20 -9.53 14.67 16.20
CA ALA A 20 -8.17 14.55 15.65
C ALA A 20 -8.05 13.58 14.47
N GLN A 21 -8.98 12.63 14.28
CA GLN A 21 -8.89 11.59 13.25
C GLN A 21 -9.23 12.10 11.82
N ASN A 22 -9.95 13.21 11.71
CA ASN A 22 -10.42 13.73 10.42
C ASN A 22 -9.52 14.78 9.77
N LYS A 23 -8.41 15.18 10.39
CA LYS A 23 -7.54 16.23 9.81
C LYS A 23 -6.67 15.67 8.68
N CYS A 24 -6.63 16.36 7.55
CA CYS A 24 -5.76 16.03 6.43
C CYS A 24 -4.29 16.17 6.83
N ILE A 25 -3.51 15.12 6.59
CA ILE A 25 -2.03 15.13 6.65
C ILE A 25 -1.48 15.89 5.44
N SER A 26 -2.17 15.80 4.30
CA SER A 26 -1.87 16.58 3.10
C SER A 26 -3.15 16.90 2.33
N GLY A 27 -3.11 18.00 1.57
CA GLY A 27 -4.28 18.51 0.85
C GLY A 27 -5.15 19.43 1.71
N LYS A 28 -6.39 19.66 1.26
CA LYS A 28 -7.41 20.48 1.92
C LYS A 28 -8.57 19.61 2.39
N GLU A 29 -9.08 19.96 3.57
CA GLU A 29 -10.28 19.33 4.17
C GLU A 29 -11.49 19.34 3.22
N SER A 30 -11.64 20.41 2.45
CA SER A 30 -12.74 20.57 1.47
C SER A 30 -12.68 19.59 0.30
N SER A 31 -11.59 18.82 0.16
CA SER A 31 -11.36 17.89 -0.95
C SER A 31 -11.46 16.43 -0.49
N SER A 32 -12.53 16.10 0.25
CA SER A 32 -12.80 14.79 0.86
C SER A 32 -13.17 13.68 -0.13
N HIS A 33 -13.20 13.95 -1.45
CA HIS A 33 -13.79 13.04 -2.44
C HIS A 33 -13.31 11.58 -2.37
N LEU A 34 -12.01 11.35 -2.13
CA LEU A 34 -11.49 9.99 -1.98
C LEU A 34 -11.99 9.33 -0.69
N LEU A 35 -12.10 10.07 0.41
CA LEU A 35 -12.67 9.58 1.66
C LEU A 35 -14.15 9.19 1.47
N ASP A 36 -14.91 10.00 0.74
CA ASP A 36 -16.31 9.73 0.44
C ASP A 36 -16.48 8.49 -0.46
N GLN A 37 -15.61 8.35 -1.47
CA GLN A 37 -15.55 7.14 -2.30
C GLN A 37 -15.18 5.91 -1.47
N MET A 38 -14.20 6.02 -0.57
CA MET A 38 -13.79 4.94 0.33
C MET A 38 -14.94 4.48 1.22
N LYS A 39 -15.65 5.42 1.85
CA LYS A 39 -16.82 5.13 2.68
C LYS A 39 -17.95 4.46 1.89
N THR A 40 -18.20 4.92 0.68
CA THR A 40 -19.25 4.34 -0.19
C THR A 40 -18.86 2.94 -0.66
N ALA A 41 -17.62 2.78 -1.13
CA ALA A 41 -17.12 1.52 -1.68
C ALA A 41 -16.92 0.45 -0.60
N SER A 42 -16.65 0.83 0.65
CA SER A 42 -16.55 -0.11 1.78
C SER A 42 -17.90 -0.71 2.19
N GLN A 43 -19.01 -0.20 1.68
CA GLN A 43 -20.35 -0.72 1.90
C GLN A 43 -20.86 -1.58 0.74
N ASN A 44 -20.15 -1.63 -0.39
CA ASN A 44 -20.54 -2.40 -1.57
C ASN A 44 -19.86 -3.78 -1.60
N PRO A 45 -20.58 -4.89 -1.36
CA PRO A 45 -19.97 -6.24 -1.31
C PRO A 45 -19.25 -6.68 -2.60
N GLN A 46 -19.58 -6.06 -3.73
CA GLN A 46 -18.95 -6.35 -5.03
C GLN A 46 -17.68 -5.52 -5.28
N SER A 47 -17.29 -4.67 -4.32
CA SER A 47 -16.10 -3.84 -4.41
C SER A 47 -14.88 -4.56 -3.81
N PRO A 48 -13.68 -4.45 -4.41
CA PRO A 48 -12.43 -4.81 -3.75
C PRO A 48 -12.24 -4.06 -2.42
N THR A 49 -12.71 -2.81 -2.31
CA THR A 49 -12.64 -2.03 -1.06
C THR A 49 -13.36 -2.72 0.08
N TYR A 50 -14.59 -3.20 -0.13
CA TYR A 50 -15.35 -3.93 0.88
C TYR A 50 -14.58 -5.17 1.37
N SER A 51 -14.00 -5.93 0.43
CA SER A 51 -13.22 -7.12 0.76
C SER A 51 -12.00 -6.79 1.64
N ILE A 52 -11.31 -5.69 1.35
CA ILE A 52 -10.13 -5.23 2.12
C ILE A 52 -10.54 -4.68 3.49
N PHE A 53 -11.60 -3.88 3.56
CA PHE A 53 -12.15 -3.37 4.83
C PHE A 53 -12.50 -4.52 5.77
N LYS A 54 -13.18 -5.55 5.25
CA LYS A 54 -13.53 -6.75 6.00
C LYS A 54 -12.28 -7.54 6.43
N ALA A 55 -11.29 -7.69 5.55
CA ALA A 55 -10.09 -8.47 5.85
C ALA A 55 -9.21 -7.83 6.93
N TYR A 56 -9.15 -6.49 6.97
CA TYR A 56 -8.29 -5.73 7.90
C TYR A 56 -9.06 -5.06 9.04
N ASN A 57 -10.35 -5.35 9.20
CA ASN A 57 -11.24 -4.73 10.20
C ASN A 57 -11.19 -3.20 10.21
N LEU A 58 -11.08 -2.58 9.03
CA LEU A 58 -10.99 -1.13 8.91
C LEU A 58 -12.36 -0.47 9.22
N GLY A 59 -12.34 0.64 9.95
CA GLY A 59 -13.55 1.40 10.29
C GLY A 59 -14.44 0.77 11.36
N GLN A 60 -14.07 -0.39 11.92
CA GLN A 60 -14.67 -0.87 13.16
C GLN A 60 -14.00 -0.11 14.31
N SER A 61 -14.77 0.70 15.04
CA SER A 61 -14.26 1.26 16.29
C SER A 61 -13.88 0.10 17.21
N THR A 62 -12.78 0.24 17.95
CA THR A 62 -12.41 -0.68 19.03
C THR A 62 -13.46 -0.76 20.14
N GLU A 63 -14.61 -0.09 20.01
CA GLU A 63 -15.75 -0.21 20.92
C GLU A 63 -16.43 -1.58 20.83
N GLY A 64 -16.14 -2.38 19.81
CA GLY A 64 -16.43 -3.83 19.84
C GLY A 64 -15.72 -4.58 20.99
N ASN A 65 -14.64 -4.00 21.53
CA ASN A 65 -14.01 -4.44 22.78
C ASN A 65 -14.50 -3.64 24.01
N ALA A 66 -15.21 -2.52 23.82
CA ALA A 66 -15.82 -1.74 24.91
C ALA A 66 -17.18 -2.29 25.35
N ILE A 67 -17.82 -3.17 24.58
CA ILE A 67 -19.01 -3.93 25.05
C ILE A 67 -18.63 -4.85 26.22
N ALA A 68 -17.35 -5.18 26.40
CA ALA A 68 -16.87 -5.87 27.60
C ALA A 68 -16.64 -4.94 28.81
N SER A 69 -16.60 -3.62 28.63
CA SER A 69 -16.34 -2.64 29.70
C SER A 69 -17.51 -1.69 30.01
N GLU A 70 -18.55 -1.63 29.18
CA GLU A 70 -19.78 -0.85 29.46
C GLU A 70 -20.92 -1.67 30.07
N PHE A 71 -20.78 -2.98 30.19
CA PHE A 71 -21.66 -3.77 31.05
C PHE A 71 -21.01 -3.93 32.43
N CYS A 72 -21.57 -3.21 33.41
CA CYS A 72 -21.30 -3.25 34.85
C CYS A 72 -20.42 -2.12 35.42
N THR A 73 -21.04 -0.96 35.63
CA THR A 73 -20.55 0.07 36.57
C THR A 73 -21.35 0.11 37.88
N ASP A 74 -22.31 -0.80 38.09
CA ASP A 74 -23.13 -0.86 39.31
C ASP A 74 -22.95 -2.19 40.05
N ASP A 75 -22.78 -2.10 41.38
CA ASP A 75 -22.56 -3.20 42.36
C ASP A 75 -23.67 -4.27 42.43
N LYS A 76 -24.62 -4.26 41.48
CA LYS A 76 -25.78 -5.16 41.44
C LYS A 76 -25.67 -6.30 40.43
N CYS A 77 -24.64 -6.34 39.59
CA CYS A 77 -24.42 -7.48 38.70
C CYS A 77 -23.54 -8.55 39.36
N ARG A 78 -24.17 -9.44 40.14
CA ARG A 78 -23.56 -10.72 40.53
C ARG A 78 -23.82 -11.77 39.45
N PHE A 79 -22.98 -11.80 38.42
CA PHE A 79 -22.92 -12.99 37.56
C PHE A 79 -22.31 -14.16 38.32
N ARG A 80 -22.83 -15.37 38.12
CA ARG A 80 -22.21 -16.58 38.66
C ARG A 80 -20.90 -16.82 37.89
N GLN A 81 -19.84 -17.25 38.55
CA GLN A 81 -18.52 -17.52 37.93
C GLN A 81 -18.59 -18.40 36.67
N SER A 82 -19.60 -19.26 36.55
CA SER A 82 -19.87 -20.08 35.35
C SER A 82 -20.25 -19.26 34.12
N GLU A 83 -21.01 -18.17 34.29
CA GLU A 83 -21.47 -17.32 33.19
C GLU A 83 -20.35 -16.40 32.68
N MET A 84 -19.46 -15.94 33.57
CA MET A 84 -18.22 -15.25 33.17
C MET A 84 -17.26 -16.18 32.43
N ALA A 85 -17.19 -17.46 32.80
CA ALA A 85 -16.36 -18.44 32.10
C ALA A 85 -16.87 -18.68 30.67
N ASP A 86 -18.19 -18.78 30.48
CA ASP A 86 -18.78 -18.91 29.15
C ASP A 86 -18.69 -17.62 28.34
N PHE A 87 -18.84 -16.43 28.96
CA PHE A 87 -18.63 -15.15 28.27
C PHE A 87 -17.17 -14.94 27.89
N LYS A 88 -16.22 -15.35 28.72
CA LYS A 88 -14.79 -15.33 28.40
C LYS A 88 -14.46 -16.34 27.31
N ARG A 89 -15.06 -17.53 27.33
CA ARG A 89 -14.88 -18.56 26.30
C ARG A 89 -15.52 -18.15 24.97
N ILE A 90 -16.67 -17.49 24.99
CA ILE A 90 -17.31 -16.87 23.83
C ILE A 90 -16.44 -15.71 23.36
N SER A 91 -16.06 -14.76 24.21
CA SER A 91 -15.17 -13.64 23.88
C SER A 91 -13.84 -14.12 23.30
N GLU A 92 -13.20 -15.14 23.86
CA GLU A 92 -11.97 -15.78 23.36
C GLU A 92 -12.20 -16.54 22.05
N ALA A 93 -13.38 -17.17 21.87
CA ALA A 93 -13.78 -17.77 20.59
C ALA A 93 -14.07 -16.70 19.53
N THR A 94 -14.60 -15.54 19.93
CA THR A 94 -14.89 -14.37 19.09
C THR A 94 -13.64 -13.52 18.84
N THR A 95 -12.64 -13.51 19.73
CA THR A 95 -11.30 -12.92 19.45
C THR A 95 -10.39 -13.90 18.71
N LYS A 96 -10.68 -15.21 18.76
CA LYS A 96 -10.22 -16.19 17.76
C LYS A 96 -10.89 -16.02 16.40
N VAL A 97 -11.91 -15.17 16.27
CA VAL A 97 -12.35 -14.66 14.95
C VAL A 97 -11.25 -13.73 14.45
N LEU A 98 -10.26 -14.35 13.80
CA LEU A 98 -9.27 -13.79 12.89
C LEU A 98 -8.71 -12.44 13.36
N LYS A 99 -7.63 -12.46 14.16
CA LYS A 99 -6.74 -11.31 14.30
C LYS A 99 -6.46 -10.78 12.88
N ALA A 100 -6.81 -9.52 12.63
CA ALA A 100 -6.61 -8.90 11.33
C ALA A 100 -5.15 -9.11 10.88
N PRO A 101 -4.90 -9.38 9.59
CA PRO A 101 -3.54 -9.49 9.09
C PRO A 101 -2.76 -8.21 9.41
N GLN A 102 -1.46 -8.36 9.70
CA GLN A 102 -0.61 -7.21 9.94
C GLN A 102 -0.45 -6.41 8.63
N MET A 103 -0.60 -5.09 8.70
CA MET A 103 -0.29 -4.23 7.56
C MET A 103 1.22 -4.27 7.27
N ALA A 104 1.63 -4.17 6.01
CA ALA A 104 3.02 -4.26 5.56
C ALA A 104 3.89 -3.14 6.14
N PHE A 105 3.37 -1.92 6.25
CA PHE A 105 4.14 -0.76 6.70
C PHE A 105 3.71 -0.26 8.07
N LYS A 106 4.66 0.25 8.86
CA LYS A 106 4.39 1.04 10.07
C LYS A 106 3.71 2.35 9.66
N MET A 107 2.60 2.71 10.32
CA MET A 107 1.78 3.85 9.93
C MET A 107 2.53 5.18 10.06
N GLU A 108 3.43 5.31 11.02
CA GLU A 108 4.29 6.47 11.23
C GLU A 108 5.15 6.77 9.99
N CYS A 109 5.64 5.73 9.33
CA CYS A 109 6.40 5.86 8.09
C CYS A 109 5.53 6.25 6.89
N VAL A 110 4.31 5.68 6.80
CA VAL A 110 3.35 6.03 5.74
C VAL A 110 2.92 7.49 5.87
N ILE A 111 2.61 7.93 7.10
CA ILE A 111 2.28 9.32 7.43
C ILE A 111 3.44 10.25 7.09
N ALA A 112 4.67 9.91 7.48
CA ALA A 112 5.86 10.70 7.14
C ALA A 112 6.09 10.77 5.62
N GLY A 113 5.88 9.68 4.90
CA GLY A 113 5.93 9.65 3.44
C GLY A 113 4.90 10.59 2.80
N ALA A 114 3.65 10.55 3.27
CA ALA A 114 2.54 11.35 2.73
C ALA A 114 2.75 12.88 2.79
N GLN A 115 3.60 13.34 3.70
CA GLN A 115 3.97 14.75 3.87
C GLN A 115 4.89 15.32 2.77
N PHE A 116 5.40 14.50 1.84
CA PHE A 116 6.12 15.03 0.68
C PHE A 116 5.18 15.71 -0.31
N LYS A 117 5.53 16.89 -0.83
CA LYS A 117 4.77 17.49 -1.93
C LYS A 117 4.91 16.64 -3.19
N ALA A 118 3.81 16.49 -3.94
CA ALA A 118 3.86 15.93 -5.29
C ALA A 118 4.33 17.01 -6.28
N GLU A 119 5.12 16.64 -7.28
CA GLU A 119 5.77 17.58 -8.20
C GLU A 119 4.95 17.90 -9.46
N THR A 120 3.87 17.16 -9.74
CA THR A 120 3.02 17.36 -10.92
C THR A 120 1.56 17.23 -10.54
N SER A 121 0.66 17.95 -11.21
CA SER A 121 -0.73 18.08 -10.80
C SER A 121 -1.68 18.05 -11.99
N GLU A 122 -2.57 17.06 -12.08
CA GLU A 122 -3.95 17.15 -12.61
C GLU A 122 -4.51 15.78 -13.05
N ILE A 123 -5.59 15.29 -12.42
CA ILE A 123 -6.42 14.21 -13.00
C ILE A 123 -7.74 14.81 -13.44
N HIS A 124 -8.08 14.64 -14.72
CA HIS A 124 -9.38 14.98 -15.29
C HIS A 124 -10.15 13.68 -15.61
N CYS A 125 -11.33 13.49 -15.02
CA CYS A 125 -12.22 12.33 -15.30
C CYS A 125 -13.27 12.66 -16.37
N PRO A 126 -13.51 11.79 -17.38
CA PRO A 126 -14.33 12.11 -18.55
C PRO A 126 -15.87 12.01 -18.39
N SER A 127 -16.43 11.80 -17.19
CA SER A 127 -17.89 11.55 -17.01
C SER A 127 -18.72 12.78 -16.60
N GLY A 128 -18.33 13.99 -16.98
CA GLY A 128 -19.12 15.22 -16.72
C GLY A 128 -19.17 15.68 -15.26
N LYS A 129 -18.79 14.83 -14.29
CA LYS A 129 -18.40 15.27 -12.95
C LYS A 129 -16.91 15.61 -12.96
N ARG A 130 -16.63 16.91 -13.04
CA ARG A 130 -15.33 17.45 -12.65
C ARG A 130 -15.03 17.00 -11.22
N THR A 131 -14.08 16.10 -11.00
CA THR A 131 -13.16 16.33 -9.87
C THR A 131 -12.25 17.46 -10.28
N LYS A 132 -12.79 18.69 -10.24
CA LYS A 132 -11.98 19.92 -10.27
C LYS A 132 -11.28 19.98 -8.92
N GLY A 133 -10.27 19.15 -8.77
CA GLY A 133 -9.36 19.17 -7.67
C GLY A 133 -7.98 19.30 -8.28
N SER A 134 -7.37 20.48 -8.14
CA SER A 134 -5.93 20.50 -7.92
C SER A 134 -5.57 19.45 -6.87
N PHE A 135 -4.32 18.98 -6.86
CA PHE A 135 -3.75 17.98 -5.95
C PHE A 135 -3.88 18.30 -4.45
N ASP A 136 -5.10 18.26 -4.00
CA ASP A 136 -5.53 18.81 -2.73
C ASP A 136 -6.48 17.86 -2.05
N PHE A 137 -6.59 16.62 -2.54
CA PHE A 137 -7.33 15.56 -1.88
C PHE A 137 -6.93 15.50 -0.42
N CYS A 138 -7.92 15.50 0.45
CA CYS A 138 -7.67 15.26 1.85
C CYS A 138 -7.13 13.85 2.01
N VAL A 139 -5.87 13.73 2.43
CA VAL A 139 -5.27 12.46 2.80
C VAL A 139 -5.14 12.45 4.31
N ASN A 140 -6.04 11.75 4.98
CA ASN A 140 -6.01 11.56 6.43
C ASN A 140 -5.42 10.18 6.79
N GLN A 141 -5.38 9.86 8.08
CA GLN A 141 -4.85 8.59 8.57
C GLN A 141 -5.64 7.38 8.06
N ASP A 142 -6.97 7.48 7.97
CA ASP A 142 -7.82 6.37 7.51
C ASP A 142 -7.53 6.00 6.06
N LEU A 143 -7.38 6.99 5.18
CA LEU A 143 -7.04 6.74 3.78
C LEU A 143 -5.65 6.09 3.66
N LEU A 144 -4.68 6.54 4.45
CA LEU A 144 -3.34 5.95 4.45
C LEU A 144 -3.35 4.52 4.99
N ALA A 145 -4.13 4.25 6.05
CA ALA A 145 -4.31 2.92 6.60
C ALA A 145 -4.97 1.98 5.58
N TYR A 146 -6.00 2.48 4.89
CA TYR A 146 -6.63 1.76 3.80
C TYR A 146 -5.65 1.44 2.66
N GLN A 147 -4.90 2.42 2.17
CA GLN A 147 -3.88 2.19 1.13
C GLN A 147 -2.83 1.15 1.56
N ASN A 148 -2.38 1.22 2.82
CA ASN A 148 -1.44 0.25 3.38
C ASN A 148 -2.07 -1.15 3.42
N ALA A 149 -3.34 -1.27 3.84
CA ALA A 149 -4.09 -2.53 3.80
C ALA A 149 -4.24 -3.09 2.38
N VAL A 150 -4.47 -2.23 1.37
CA VAL A 150 -4.52 -2.64 -0.05
C VAL A 150 -3.18 -3.23 -0.50
N VAL A 151 -2.07 -2.54 -0.21
CA VAL A 151 -0.72 -3.03 -0.53
C VAL A 151 -0.45 -4.36 0.16
N SER A 152 -0.80 -4.47 1.44
CA SER A 152 -0.62 -5.67 2.25
C SER A 152 -1.42 -6.84 1.70
N ASN A 153 -2.70 -6.62 1.41
CA ASN A 153 -3.59 -7.65 0.87
C ASN A 153 -3.08 -8.24 -0.44
N PHE A 154 -2.65 -7.37 -1.36
CA PHE A 154 -2.10 -7.80 -2.64
C PHE A 154 -0.72 -8.42 -2.51
N GLN A 155 0.12 -7.95 -1.58
CA GLN A 155 1.40 -8.59 -1.29
C GLN A 155 1.19 -10.04 -0.82
N ASP A 156 0.32 -10.26 0.16
CA ASP A 156 0.01 -11.59 0.70
C ASP A 156 -0.60 -12.49 -0.37
N CYS A 157 -1.55 -11.97 -1.15
CA CYS A 157 -2.15 -12.70 -2.26
C CYS A 157 -1.12 -13.16 -3.30
N LEU A 158 -0.21 -12.27 -3.72
CA LEU A 158 0.81 -12.59 -4.70
C LEU A 158 1.82 -13.61 -4.16
N GLN A 159 2.24 -13.46 -2.90
CA GLN A 159 3.12 -14.41 -2.23
C GLN A 159 2.47 -15.80 -2.14
N ALA A 160 1.22 -15.88 -1.71
CA ALA A 160 0.47 -17.14 -1.63
C ALA A 160 0.24 -17.78 -3.01
N SER A 161 0.26 -16.97 -4.07
CA SER A 161 0.19 -17.44 -5.47
C SER A 161 1.56 -17.79 -6.08
N GLY A 162 2.65 -17.74 -5.29
CA GLY A 162 4.01 -18.00 -5.77
C GLY A 162 4.52 -16.96 -6.77
N ILE A 163 3.90 -15.78 -6.82
CA ILE A 163 4.27 -14.71 -7.75
C ILE A 163 5.30 -13.82 -7.07
N ARG A 164 6.54 -13.81 -7.60
CA ARG A 164 7.58 -12.93 -7.08
C ARG A 164 7.22 -11.46 -7.32
N THR A 165 7.24 -10.69 -6.25
CA THR A 165 7.21 -9.23 -6.24
C THR A 165 8.35 -8.69 -5.37
N LEU A 166 8.42 -7.38 -5.19
CA LEU A 166 9.32 -6.74 -4.22
C LEU A 166 8.92 -7.11 -2.79
N ASP A 167 9.91 -7.17 -1.89
CA ASP A 167 9.61 -7.23 -0.45
C ASP A 167 8.97 -5.92 0.03
N ALA A 168 8.42 -5.93 1.25
CA ALA A 168 7.72 -4.78 1.81
C ALA A 168 8.61 -3.54 1.90
N ALA A 169 9.89 -3.67 2.27
CA ALA A 169 10.80 -2.54 2.37
C ALA A 169 11.04 -1.87 1.01
N HIS A 170 11.14 -2.66 -0.06
CA HIS A 170 11.31 -2.15 -1.41
C HIS A 170 9.99 -1.60 -2.01
N LEU A 171 8.83 -2.16 -1.66
CA LEU A 171 7.53 -1.56 -1.98
C LEU A 171 7.36 -0.20 -1.28
N PHE A 172 7.73 -0.09 0.00
CA PHE A 172 7.71 1.17 0.73
C PHE A 172 8.58 2.23 0.02
N LYS A 173 9.82 1.87 -0.36
CA LYS A 173 10.71 2.74 -1.14
C LYS A 173 10.07 3.21 -2.44
N MET A 174 9.47 2.29 -3.18
CA MET A 174 8.81 2.55 -4.45
C MET A 174 7.65 3.54 -4.27
N PHE A 175 6.68 3.22 -3.42
CA PHE A 175 5.49 4.08 -3.24
C PHE A 175 5.81 5.44 -2.60
N THR A 176 6.83 5.51 -1.75
CA THR A 176 7.34 6.79 -1.22
C THR A 176 7.89 7.69 -2.34
N LEU A 177 8.58 7.09 -3.33
CA LEU A 177 9.10 7.83 -4.48
C LEU A 177 7.98 8.18 -5.49
N GLU A 178 7.19 7.18 -5.88
CA GLU A 178 6.23 7.32 -6.97
C GLU A 178 5.14 8.32 -6.65
N SER A 179 4.51 8.15 -5.48
CA SER A 179 3.32 8.91 -5.16
C SER A 179 3.37 9.62 -3.81
N ALA A 180 4.35 9.27 -2.97
CA ALA A 180 4.27 9.60 -1.56
C ALA A 180 2.92 9.17 -0.98
N PHE A 181 2.45 7.97 -1.34
CA PHE A 181 1.16 7.41 -0.91
C PHE A 181 -0.08 8.20 -1.34
N LYS A 182 -0.05 8.85 -2.53
CA LYS A 182 -1.15 9.68 -3.02
C LYS A 182 -1.55 9.33 -4.45
N PRO A 183 -2.79 8.94 -4.73
CA PRO A 183 -3.17 8.60 -6.10
C PRO A 183 -3.16 9.87 -6.97
N TYR A 184 -2.37 9.85 -8.04
CA TYR A 184 -2.31 11.01 -8.93
C TYR A 184 -1.81 10.79 -10.35
N TYR A 185 -2.00 11.76 -11.25
CA TYR A 185 -1.40 11.77 -12.59
C TYR A 185 -0.13 12.62 -12.65
N ALA A 186 0.96 12.04 -13.15
CA ALA A 186 2.20 12.76 -13.46
C ALA A 186 2.39 12.97 -14.95
N TYR A 187 2.87 14.16 -15.31
CA TYR A 187 3.57 14.37 -16.57
C TYR A 187 4.94 13.67 -16.49
N PRO A 188 5.30 12.68 -17.36
CA PRO A 188 4.87 12.47 -18.75
C PRO A 188 4.00 11.20 -19.00
N GLY A 189 3.05 10.86 -18.13
CA GLY A 189 2.05 9.80 -18.38
C GLY A 189 1.94 8.69 -17.33
N GLY A 190 2.47 8.90 -16.11
CA GLY A 190 2.23 8.00 -14.97
C GLY A 190 0.87 8.30 -14.31
N VAL A 191 0.13 7.28 -13.89
CA VAL A 191 -1.19 7.45 -13.25
C VAL A 191 -1.27 6.67 -11.94
N GLY A 192 -1.95 7.23 -10.94
CA GLY A 192 -2.35 6.60 -9.69
C GLY A 192 -1.23 6.43 -8.67
N PHE A 193 -1.47 5.55 -7.70
CA PHE A 193 -0.61 5.34 -6.54
C PHE A 193 0.80 4.79 -6.87
N GLY A 194 0.91 3.95 -7.90
CA GLY A 194 2.17 3.42 -8.41
C GLY A 194 2.67 4.13 -9.65
N GLN A 195 2.04 5.21 -10.11
CA GLN A 195 2.44 5.93 -11.35
C GLN A 195 2.54 5.02 -12.58
N LEU A 196 1.53 4.16 -12.75
CA LEU A 196 1.47 3.22 -13.87
C LEU A 196 1.47 3.94 -15.22
N THR A 197 2.28 3.42 -16.14
CA THR A 197 2.31 3.84 -17.54
C THR A 197 1.50 2.89 -18.40
N SER A 198 1.09 3.36 -19.59
CA SER A 198 0.40 2.52 -20.59
C SER A 198 1.18 1.26 -20.94
N ILE A 199 2.52 1.32 -20.92
CA ILE A 199 3.41 0.19 -21.18
C ILE A 199 3.19 -0.94 -20.17
N PHE A 200 3.08 -0.62 -18.88
CA PHE A 200 2.85 -1.61 -17.83
C PHE A 200 1.45 -2.22 -17.94
N VAL A 201 0.43 -1.38 -18.17
CA VAL A 201 -0.95 -1.84 -18.37
C VAL A 201 -1.04 -2.76 -19.59
N ASN A 202 -0.39 -2.42 -20.71
CA ASN A 202 -0.40 -3.23 -21.91
C ASN A 202 0.29 -4.59 -21.71
N ASP A 203 1.47 -4.59 -21.09
CA ASP A 203 2.24 -5.81 -20.80
C ASP A 203 1.46 -6.83 -19.98
N LEU A 204 0.68 -6.35 -19.02
CA LEU A 204 -0.12 -7.21 -18.16
C LEU A 204 -1.24 -7.92 -18.91
N HIS A 205 -1.66 -7.41 -20.06
CA HIS A 205 -2.69 -8.02 -20.90
C HIS A 205 -2.14 -8.86 -22.06
N GLU A 206 -0.84 -8.79 -22.31
CA GLU A 206 -0.19 -9.61 -23.34
C GLU A 206 0.01 -11.07 -22.89
N ALA A 207 -0.41 -12.01 -23.73
CA ALA A 207 -0.39 -13.45 -23.45
C ALA A 207 1.01 -13.97 -23.10
N HIS A 208 2.03 -13.54 -23.84
CA HIS A 208 3.42 -13.98 -23.66
C HIS A 208 4.16 -13.24 -22.53
N ARG A 209 3.54 -12.22 -21.93
CA ARG A 209 4.14 -11.44 -20.85
C ARG A 209 3.38 -11.63 -19.55
N GLY A 210 2.42 -10.75 -19.26
CA GLY A 210 1.80 -10.62 -17.95
C GLY A 210 0.41 -11.22 -17.80
N ARG A 211 -0.30 -11.59 -18.89
CA ARG A 211 -1.71 -12.05 -18.82
C ARG A 211 -1.91 -13.22 -17.86
N LYS A 212 -0.94 -14.14 -17.82
CA LYS A 212 -0.93 -15.29 -16.90
C LYS A 212 -1.00 -14.90 -15.42
N PHE A 213 -0.48 -13.73 -15.04
CA PHE A 213 -0.55 -13.29 -13.65
C PHE A 213 -1.93 -12.74 -13.31
N ILE A 214 -2.58 -12.00 -14.22
CA ILE A 214 -3.98 -11.60 -14.04
C ILE A 214 -4.87 -12.86 -13.96
N GLN A 215 -4.65 -13.84 -14.86
CA GLN A 215 -5.37 -15.12 -14.83
C GLN A 215 -5.17 -15.87 -13.51
N ALA A 216 -3.96 -15.86 -12.95
CA ALA A 216 -3.70 -16.47 -11.64
C ALA A 216 -4.50 -15.79 -10.51
N MET A 217 -4.68 -14.46 -10.56
CA MET A 217 -5.52 -13.75 -9.58
C MET A 217 -7.00 -14.08 -9.76
N ALA A 218 -7.50 -14.07 -11.01
CA ALA A 218 -8.89 -14.40 -11.32
C ALA A 218 -9.26 -15.84 -10.91
N ASN A 219 -8.34 -16.79 -11.11
CA ASN A 219 -8.55 -18.20 -10.79
C ASN A 219 -8.21 -18.56 -9.35
N SER A 220 -7.80 -17.60 -8.52
CA SER A 220 -7.40 -17.88 -7.13
C SER A 220 -8.61 -18.27 -6.29
N ASN A 221 -8.42 -19.29 -5.45
CA ASN A 221 -9.37 -19.69 -4.40
C ASN A 221 -8.91 -19.20 -3.01
N ASN A 222 -7.78 -18.51 -2.93
CA ASN A 222 -7.30 -17.96 -1.65
C ASN A 222 -8.18 -16.78 -1.22
N SER A 223 -8.67 -16.81 0.02
CA SER A 223 -9.46 -15.73 0.62
C SER A 223 -8.70 -14.38 0.67
N GLN A 224 -7.37 -14.40 0.78
CA GLN A 224 -6.54 -13.20 0.71
C GLN A 224 -6.55 -12.56 -0.68
N CYS A 225 -6.86 -13.32 -1.73
CA CYS A 225 -6.88 -12.86 -3.11
C CYS A 225 -8.24 -12.33 -3.58
N GLN A 226 -9.28 -12.29 -2.73
CA GLN A 226 -10.63 -11.94 -3.18
C GLN A 226 -10.72 -10.54 -3.81
N ALA A 227 -10.07 -9.54 -3.21
CA ALA A 227 -10.02 -8.20 -3.80
C ALA A 227 -9.29 -8.18 -5.15
N ALA A 228 -8.18 -8.91 -5.29
CA ALA A 228 -7.43 -9.01 -6.53
C ALA A 228 -8.23 -9.76 -7.61
N LYS A 229 -8.97 -10.80 -7.21
CA LYS A 229 -9.85 -11.60 -8.07
C LYS A 229 -10.96 -10.75 -8.69
N ILE A 230 -11.66 -9.93 -7.89
CA ILE A 230 -12.71 -9.03 -8.39
C ILE A 230 -12.19 -8.13 -9.52
N ILE A 231 -10.99 -7.56 -9.35
CA ILE A 231 -10.36 -6.71 -10.36
C ILE A 231 -9.96 -7.55 -11.59
N ALA A 232 -9.30 -8.69 -11.36
CA ALA A 232 -8.75 -9.53 -12.41
C ALA A 232 -9.83 -10.15 -13.31
N GLU A 233 -10.95 -10.62 -12.76
CA GLU A 233 -12.06 -11.20 -13.52
C GLU A 233 -12.66 -10.17 -14.49
N LYS A 234 -12.91 -8.96 -14.01
CA LYS A 234 -13.41 -7.84 -14.84
C LYS A 234 -12.40 -7.45 -15.92
N ASP A 235 -11.14 -7.28 -15.52
CA ASP A 235 -10.11 -6.77 -16.43
C ASP A 235 -9.74 -7.79 -17.53
N LEU A 236 -9.84 -9.10 -17.27
CA LEU A 236 -9.63 -10.13 -18.28
C LEU A 236 -10.67 -10.09 -19.40
N GLN A 237 -11.89 -9.66 -19.07
CA GLN A 237 -13.01 -9.49 -20.01
C GLN A 237 -12.94 -8.13 -20.69
N ASN A 238 -12.66 -7.07 -19.94
CA ASN A 238 -12.59 -5.70 -20.43
C ASN A 238 -11.31 -5.03 -19.94
N LYS A 239 -10.29 -4.98 -20.80
CA LYS A 239 -9.01 -4.36 -20.49
C LYS A 239 -9.20 -2.87 -20.14
N PRO A 240 -8.72 -2.39 -18.97
CA PRO A 240 -8.79 -0.98 -18.63
C PRO A 240 -7.91 -0.16 -19.59
N ARG A 241 -8.43 0.99 -20.04
CA ARG A 241 -7.72 1.90 -20.93
C ARG A 241 -6.91 2.89 -20.11
N HIS A 242 -5.60 2.92 -20.29
CA HIS A 242 -4.71 3.86 -19.58
C HIS A 242 -5.10 5.34 -19.80
N SER A 243 -5.69 5.66 -20.97
CA SER A 243 -6.24 7.00 -21.26
C SER A 243 -7.40 7.40 -20.35
N ASP A 244 -8.10 6.44 -19.74
CA ASP A 244 -9.06 6.70 -18.67
C ASP A 244 -8.32 6.67 -17.33
N ASN A 245 -7.71 7.81 -16.99
CA ASN A 245 -6.96 7.97 -15.74
C ASN A 245 -7.78 7.58 -14.50
N CYS A 246 -9.10 7.68 -14.55
CA CYS A 246 -9.99 7.49 -13.40
C CYS A 246 -10.23 6.02 -13.08
N SER A 247 -10.09 5.15 -14.08
CA SER A 247 -9.98 3.71 -13.89
C SER A 247 -8.75 3.28 -13.08
N PHE A 248 -7.86 4.22 -12.71
CA PHE A 248 -6.62 3.95 -11.95
C PHE A 248 -6.46 4.81 -10.68
N VAL A 249 -7.42 5.68 -10.34
CA VAL A 249 -7.30 6.56 -9.16
C VAL A 249 -8.53 6.56 -8.25
N THR A 250 -9.69 6.17 -8.75
CA THR A 250 -10.94 6.14 -7.98
C THR A 250 -10.91 5.00 -6.97
N ILE A 251 -11.41 5.25 -5.76
CA ILE A 251 -11.52 4.19 -4.74
C ILE A 251 -12.77 3.36 -5.03
N GLY A 252 -12.66 2.05 -4.82
CA GLY A 252 -13.70 1.08 -5.19
C GLY A 252 -13.32 0.19 -6.36
N GLU A 253 -12.25 0.50 -7.08
CA GLU A 253 -11.65 -0.38 -8.07
C GLU A 253 -10.33 0.19 -8.61
N GLY A 254 -10.29 1.50 -8.87
CA GLY A 254 -9.20 2.13 -9.63
C GLY A 254 -7.89 2.24 -8.86
N LEU A 255 -7.92 2.74 -7.64
CA LEU A 255 -6.75 2.81 -6.74
C LEU A 255 -6.19 1.40 -6.49
N GLU A 256 -7.08 0.45 -6.22
CA GLU A 256 -6.77 -0.94 -5.95
C GLU A 256 -6.16 -1.60 -7.20
N ARG A 257 -6.79 -1.43 -8.37
CA ARG A 257 -6.25 -1.88 -9.66
C ARG A 257 -4.85 -1.31 -9.87
N ASN A 258 -4.64 -0.03 -9.58
CA ASN A 258 -3.36 0.62 -9.76
C ASN A 258 -2.26 -0.01 -8.89
N ILE A 259 -2.54 -0.29 -7.62
CA ILE A 259 -1.60 -0.96 -6.71
C ILE A 259 -1.34 -2.39 -7.20
N LEU A 260 -2.39 -3.15 -7.50
CA LEU A 260 -2.28 -4.52 -8.01
C LEU A 260 -1.43 -4.59 -9.28
N TYR A 261 -1.72 -3.74 -10.27
CA TYR A 261 -1.02 -3.71 -11.54
C TYR A 261 0.44 -3.26 -11.39
N SER A 262 0.75 -2.41 -10.40
CA SER A 262 2.14 -2.04 -10.11
C SER A 262 2.94 -3.27 -9.68
N MET A 263 2.37 -4.10 -8.82
CA MET A 263 3.01 -5.32 -8.30
C MET A 263 3.04 -6.45 -9.34
N LEU A 264 1.95 -6.68 -10.08
CA LEU A 264 1.92 -7.63 -11.20
C LEU A 264 2.88 -7.21 -12.31
N GLY A 265 3.00 -5.90 -12.55
CA GLY A 265 3.92 -5.33 -13.53
C GLY A 265 5.38 -5.60 -13.19
N LEU A 266 5.73 -5.50 -11.90
CA LEU A 266 7.03 -5.94 -11.39
C LEU A 266 7.21 -7.45 -11.58
N ALA A 267 6.21 -8.27 -11.27
CA ALA A 267 6.30 -9.72 -11.50
C ALA A 267 6.53 -10.08 -12.98
N SER A 268 5.87 -9.35 -13.89
CA SER A 268 6.10 -9.47 -15.33
C SER A 268 7.51 -9.05 -15.72
N SER A 269 7.98 -7.92 -15.22
CA SER A 269 9.35 -7.44 -15.46
C SER A 269 10.38 -8.44 -14.92
N TRP A 270 10.17 -9.00 -13.72
CA TRP A 270 11.02 -10.02 -13.14
C TRP A 270 11.17 -11.20 -14.09
N LYS A 271 10.06 -11.85 -14.43
CA LYS A 271 10.05 -13.09 -15.21
C LYS A 271 10.56 -12.91 -16.64
N ASN A 272 10.25 -11.78 -17.27
CA ASN A 272 10.50 -11.59 -18.70
C ASN A 272 11.78 -10.81 -19.01
N ASP A 273 12.24 -9.94 -18.11
CA ASP A 273 13.35 -9.01 -18.40
C ASP A 273 14.54 -9.16 -17.43
N ILE A 274 14.28 -9.35 -16.14
CA ILE A 274 15.31 -9.26 -15.08
C ILE A 274 15.91 -10.63 -14.75
N GLU A 275 15.08 -11.61 -14.41
CA GLU A 275 15.51 -12.96 -14.03
C GLU A 275 16.32 -13.65 -15.12
N PRO A 276 15.95 -13.61 -16.42
CA PRO A 276 16.76 -14.24 -17.47
C PRO A 276 18.18 -13.67 -17.53
N LYS A 277 18.34 -12.37 -17.25
CA LYS A 277 19.65 -11.70 -17.23
C LYS A 277 20.44 -11.97 -15.96
N LEU A 278 19.76 -12.09 -14.82
CA LEU A 278 20.39 -12.40 -13.53
C LEU A 278 20.61 -13.90 -13.27
N ARG A 279 20.03 -14.82 -14.06
CA ARG A 279 20.03 -16.26 -13.73
C ARG A 279 21.42 -16.82 -13.43
N LYS A 280 22.39 -16.57 -14.32
CA LYS A 280 23.78 -17.03 -14.14
C LYS A 280 24.42 -16.40 -12.90
N TYR A 281 24.16 -15.12 -12.68
CA TYR A 281 24.65 -14.38 -11.52
C TYR A 281 24.10 -14.95 -10.20
N ILE A 282 22.79 -15.20 -10.14
CA ILE A 282 22.12 -15.79 -8.97
C ILE A 282 22.68 -17.17 -8.67
N ALA A 283 22.85 -18.02 -9.70
CA ALA A 283 23.40 -19.36 -9.53
C ALA A 283 24.85 -19.32 -9.01
N LYS A 284 25.69 -18.43 -9.56
CA LYS A 284 27.09 -18.25 -9.11
C LYS A 284 27.20 -17.81 -7.65
N HIS A 285 26.20 -17.08 -7.14
CA HIS A 285 26.19 -16.53 -5.80
C HIS A 285 25.08 -17.13 -4.93
N ALA A 286 24.67 -18.37 -5.22
CA ALA A 286 23.72 -19.12 -4.41
C ALA A 286 24.29 -19.32 -2.99
N GLY A 287 23.63 -18.74 -1.98
CA GLY A 287 24.10 -18.74 -0.59
C GLY A 287 24.74 -17.44 -0.10
N HIS A 288 25.00 -16.46 -0.98
CA HIS A 288 25.44 -15.14 -0.50
C HIS A 288 24.29 -14.45 0.27
N PRO A 289 24.52 -13.94 1.50
CA PRO A 289 23.45 -13.43 2.38
C PRO A 289 22.65 -12.27 1.78
N ARG A 290 23.26 -11.54 0.84
CA ARG A 290 22.66 -10.37 0.17
C ARG A 290 22.09 -10.64 -1.21
N ILE A 291 21.99 -11.90 -1.64
CA ILE A 291 21.52 -12.19 -2.99
C ILE A 291 20.07 -11.76 -3.21
N GLU A 292 19.20 -11.88 -2.19
CA GLU A 292 17.82 -11.38 -2.29
C GLU A 292 17.76 -9.85 -2.38
N GLU A 293 18.63 -9.11 -1.68
CA GLU A 293 18.73 -7.65 -1.85
C GLU A 293 19.14 -7.29 -3.28
N VAL A 294 20.05 -8.05 -3.90
CA VAL A 294 20.41 -7.84 -5.31
C VAL A 294 19.20 -8.03 -6.22
N LYS A 295 18.44 -9.11 -6.03
CA LYS A 295 17.23 -9.39 -6.81
C LYS A 295 16.20 -8.28 -6.65
N ASN A 296 15.96 -7.82 -5.42
CA ASN A 296 14.98 -6.77 -5.12
C ASN A 296 15.43 -5.41 -5.65
N MET A 297 16.71 -5.04 -5.53
CA MET A 297 17.21 -3.79 -6.10
C MET A 297 17.22 -3.79 -7.64
N ALA A 298 17.54 -4.92 -8.27
CA ALA A 298 17.48 -5.05 -9.72
C ALA A 298 16.03 -4.95 -10.23
N LEU A 299 15.09 -5.62 -9.54
CA LEU A 299 13.67 -5.54 -9.83
C LEU A 299 13.13 -4.12 -9.60
N LEU A 300 13.48 -3.49 -8.48
CA LEU A 300 13.08 -2.12 -8.17
C LEU A 300 13.60 -1.14 -9.23
N ASN A 301 14.86 -1.26 -9.64
CA ASN A 301 15.40 -0.45 -10.73
C ASN A 301 14.70 -0.71 -12.07
N SER A 302 14.01 -1.84 -12.27
CA SER A 302 13.31 -2.10 -13.54
C SER A 302 12.06 -1.25 -13.72
N TYR A 303 11.51 -0.71 -12.64
CA TYR A 303 10.24 0.02 -12.65
C TYR A 303 10.31 1.34 -13.43
N GLY A 304 11.38 2.13 -13.23
CA GLY A 304 11.49 3.49 -13.80
C GLY A 304 12.10 3.63 -15.21
N PRO A 305 13.29 3.08 -15.52
CA PRO A 305 14.08 3.44 -16.69
C PRO A 305 13.63 2.74 -17.98
N GLY A 306 12.63 1.87 -17.91
CA GLY A 306 12.16 1.03 -19.01
C GLY A 306 13.03 -0.22 -19.24
N ARG A 307 12.46 -1.22 -19.92
CA ARG A 307 13.00 -2.59 -20.03
C ARG A 307 14.43 -2.65 -20.57
N ALA A 308 14.71 -1.91 -21.64
CA ALA A 308 16.04 -1.93 -22.28
C ALA A 308 17.14 -1.44 -21.33
N LYS A 309 16.88 -0.34 -20.61
CA LYS A 309 17.83 0.20 -19.63
C LYS A 309 17.95 -0.71 -18.41
N ALA A 310 16.84 -1.28 -17.93
CA ALA A 310 16.86 -2.23 -16.81
C ALA A 310 17.74 -3.46 -17.11
N ARG A 311 17.60 -4.06 -18.30
CA ARG A 311 18.45 -5.17 -18.76
C ARG A 311 19.92 -4.75 -18.89
N ALA A 312 20.18 -3.59 -19.46
CA ALA A 312 21.55 -3.06 -19.60
C ALA A 312 22.21 -2.80 -18.24
N THR A 313 21.45 -2.35 -17.22
CA THR A 313 21.96 -2.23 -15.85
C THR A 313 22.45 -3.56 -15.33
N ILE A 314 21.65 -4.63 -15.48
CA ILE A 314 22.01 -5.97 -15.02
C ILE A 314 23.25 -6.48 -15.76
N ASP A 315 23.26 -6.38 -17.09
CA ASP A 315 24.38 -6.84 -17.92
C ASP A 315 25.70 -6.18 -17.47
N ARG A 316 25.64 -4.89 -17.09
CA ARG A 316 26.81 -4.13 -16.65
C ARG A 316 27.25 -4.45 -15.21
N LEU A 317 26.32 -4.74 -14.32
CA LEU A 317 26.61 -4.95 -12.89
C LEU A 317 26.87 -6.42 -12.54
N SER A 318 26.42 -7.38 -13.36
CA SER A 318 26.53 -8.82 -13.07
C SER A 318 27.98 -9.38 -13.11
N GLY A 319 28.97 -8.55 -13.45
CA GLY A 319 30.39 -8.90 -13.29
C GLY A 319 30.93 -8.63 -11.88
N LEU A 320 30.18 -7.91 -11.03
CA LEU A 320 30.61 -7.48 -9.71
C LEU A 320 30.13 -8.44 -8.63
N PRO A 321 30.88 -8.66 -7.53
CA PRO A 321 30.35 -9.35 -6.35
C PRO A 321 29.10 -8.65 -5.76
N PRO A 322 28.22 -9.36 -5.03
CA PRO A 322 26.95 -8.81 -4.52
C PRO A 322 27.05 -7.47 -3.80
N ASP A 323 28.03 -7.26 -2.91
CA ASP A 323 28.19 -5.98 -2.20
C ASP A 323 28.52 -4.82 -3.16
N LYS A 324 29.38 -5.07 -4.15
CA LYS A 324 29.76 -4.07 -5.16
C LYS A 324 28.62 -3.81 -6.13
N PHE A 325 27.84 -4.83 -6.48
CA PHE A 325 26.60 -4.68 -7.25
C PHE A 325 25.65 -3.71 -6.54
N LEU A 326 25.40 -3.96 -5.25
CA LEU A 326 24.46 -3.17 -4.44
C LEU A 326 24.94 -1.73 -4.23
N ALA A 327 26.24 -1.53 -4.05
CA ALA A 327 26.81 -0.18 -3.98
C ALA A 327 26.68 0.57 -5.32
N ALA A 328 26.85 -0.13 -6.45
CA ALA A 328 26.81 0.47 -7.78
C ALA A 328 25.37 0.79 -8.23
N ILE A 329 24.40 -0.10 -7.98
CA ILE A 329 23.01 0.12 -8.42
C ILE A 329 22.34 1.30 -7.70
N LYS A 330 22.84 1.71 -6.52
CA LYS A 330 22.35 2.84 -5.73
C LYS A 330 22.92 4.20 -6.19
N LYS A 331 23.84 4.21 -7.16
CA LYS A 331 24.53 5.43 -7.63
C LYS A 331 24.31 5.64 -9.14
N PRO A 332 24.44 6.87 -9.66
CA PRO A 332 24.30 7.13 -11.09
C PRO A 332 25.28 6.32 -11.95
N LEU A 333 24.76 5.47 -12.82
CA LEU A 333 25.50 4.70 -13.81
C LEU A 333 25.30 5.34 -15.18
N ARG A 334 26.11 6.38 -15.46
CA ARG A 334 26.00 7.19 -16.67
C ARG A 334 26.56 6.46 -17.90
N THR A 335 25.81 6.57 -19.00
CA THR A 335 26.20 6.12 -20.33
C THR A 335 25.93 7.22 -21.34
N LYS A 336 26.36 7.04 -22.60
CA LYS A 336 25.98 7.93 -23.71
C LYS A 336 24.45 8.04 -23.91
N ARG A 337 23.67 7.06 -23.42
CA ARG A 337 22.21 7.00 -23.52
C ARG A 337 21.48 7.42 -22.22
N GLY A 338 22.20 8.06 -21.31
CA GLY A 338 21.69 8.54 -20.01
C GLY A 338 22.08 7.65 -18.82
N ASN A 339 21.44 7.90 -17.68
CA ASN A 339 21.68 7.19 -16.42
C ASN A 339 20.83 5.90 -16.33
N LEU A 340 21.47 4.74 -16.25
CA LEU A 340 20.81 3.42 -16.19
C LEU A 340 20.18 3.10 -14.82
N THR A 341 20.64 3.77 -13.78
CA THR A 341 20.22 3.59 -12.38
C THR A 341 19.54 4.85 -11.83
N TYR A 342 19.02 5.71 -12.72
CA TYR A 342 18.34 6.95 -12.33
C TYR A 342 17.22 6.71 -11.32
N TYR A 343 16.51 5.59 -11.46
CA TYR A 343 15.37 5.28 -10.61
C TYR A 343 15.80 4.96 -9.18
N THR A 344 16.72 4.01 -8.99
CA THR A 344 17.26 3.68 -7.66
C THR A 344 18.03 4.84 -7.04
N ASP A 345 18.74 5.65 -7.83
CA ASP A 345 19.37 6.89 -7.37
C ASP A 345 18.34 7.92 -6.82
N ARG A 346 17.18 8.08 -7.48
CA ARG A 346 16.08 8.90 -6.92
C ARG A 346 15.51 8.31 -5.64
N ILE A 347 15.38 6.98 -5.57
CA ILE A 347 14.91 6.31 -4.35
C ILE A 347 15.84 6.66 -3.20
N GLU A 348 17.16 6.48 -3.35
CA GLU A 348 18.12 6.80 -2.28
C GLU A 348 18.04 8.27 -1.84
N ARG A 349 17.90 9.22 -2.78
CA ARG A 349 17.65 10.63 -2.43
C ARG A 349 16.35 10.81 -1.64
N ARG A 350 15.26 10.19 -2.07
CA ARG A 350 13.96 10.27 -1.39
C ARG A 350 14.01 9.66 0.00
N GLN A 351 14.67 8.51 0.16
CA GLN A 351 14.85 7.84 1.45
C GLN A 351 15.74 8.67 2.40
N LYS A 352 16.77 9.34 1.89
CA LYS A 352 17.56 10.30 2.68
C LYS A 352 16.70 11.48 3.14
N ASN A 353 15.93 12.07 2.24
CA ASN A 353 15.04 13.18 2.59
C ASN A 353 13.98 12.77 3.64
N LEU A 354 13.47 11.54 3.54
CA LEU A 354 12.51 11.00 4.51
C LEU A 354 13.12 10.97 5.92
N LEU A 355 14.34 10.41 6.03
CA LEU A 355 15.09 10.37 7.28
C LEU A 355 15.39 11.76 7.84
N THR A 356 15.81 12.71 7.00
CA THR A 356 16.29 14.01 7.48
C THR A 356 15.18 15.02 7.74
N THR A 357 14.00 14.88 7.11
CA THR A 357 12.97 15.93 7.13
C THR A 357 11.58 15.50 7.59
N LYS A 358 11.26 14.20 7.61
CA LYS A 358 9.89 13.72 7.84
C LYS A 358 9.74 12.74 9.00
N LEU A 359 10.69 11.82 9.16
CA LEU A 359 10.64 10.85 10.25
C LEU A 359 10.97 11.50 11.60
N ILE A 360 10.28 11.04 12.64
CA ILE A 360 10.47 11.43 14.04
C ILE A 360 10.83 10.21 14.88
N ASP A 361 11.41 10.43 16.06
CA ASP A 361 11.76 9.34 16.97
C ASP A 361 10.51 8.67 17.58
N PRO A 362 10.59 7.35 17.87
CA PRO A 362 11.76 6.48 17.79
C PRO A 362 12.06 5.90 16.39
N VAL A 363 11.12 5.97 15.45
CA VAL A 363 11.23 5.34 14.12
C VAL A 363 12.39 5.91 13.31
N LYS A 364 12.67 7.22 13.41
CA LYS A 364 13.81 7.87 12.79
C LYS A 364 15.15 7.22 13.17
N SER A 365 15.35 6.96 14.46
CA SER A 365 16.56 6.32 14.99
C SER A 365 16.73 4.88 14.50
N GLU A 366 15.63 4.12 14.38
CA GLU A 366 15.66 2.78 13.80
C GLU A 366 15.97 2.83 12.30
N TYR A 367 15.32 3.75 11.57
CA TYR A 367 15.51 3.95 10.13
C TYR A 367 16.95 4.35 9.78
N ALA A 368 17.62 5.15 10.61
CA ALA A 368 19.03 5.49 10.41
C ALA A 368 19.94 4.25 10.41
N LYS A 369 19.55 3.17 11.12
CA LYS A 369 20.32 1.92 11.24
C LYS A 369 19.97 0.91 10.14
N THR A 370 18.68 0.71 9.89
CA THR A 370 18.19 -0.40 9.05
C THR A 370 17.53 0.06 7.74
N GLY A 371 17.45 1.38 7.51
CA GLY A 371 16.79 1.96 6.35
C GLY A 371 15.30 1.67 6.33
N ALA A 372 14.75 1.41 5.14
CA ALA A 372 13.33 1.13 4.95
C ALA A 372 12.81 -0.10 5.71
N ASN A 373 13.68 -1.01 6.18
CA ASN A 373 13.25 -2.12 7.04
C ASN A 373 12.66 -1.62 8.37
N ALA A 374 13.10 -0.47 8.88
CA ALA A 374 12.49 0.16 10.06
C ALA A 374 11.02 0.55 9.84
N CYS A 375 10.58 0.68 8.58
CA CYS A 375 9.22 1.03 8.20
C CYS A 375 8.35 -0.18 7.89
N VAL A 376 8.88 -1.39 7.99
CA VAL A 376 8.14 -2.62 7.74
C VAL A 376 7.71 -3.22 9.08
N ASN A 377 6.48 -3.70 9.11
CA ASN A 377 5.97 -4.50 10.20
C ASN A 377 6.49 -5.93 10.04
N THR A 378 7.26 -6.41 11.01
CA THR A 378 7.70 -7.80 11.05
C THR A 378 6.59 -8.66 11.65
N ASN A 379 6.20 -9.71 10.92
CA ASN A 379 5.31 -10.75 11.43
C ASN A 379 5.98 -11.58 12.52
#